data_AF-A0A674ECL5-F1
#
_entry.id   AF-A0A674ECL5-F1
#
_cell.length_a   1.000
_cell.length_b   1.000
_cell.length_c   1.000
_cell.angle_alpha   90.00
_cell.angle_beta   90.00
_cell.angle_gamma   90.00
#
_symmetry.space_group_name_H-M   'P 1'
#
loop_
_entity.id
_entity.type
_entity.pdbx_description
1 polymer ?
#
loop_
_entity_poly.entity_id
_entity_poly.type
_entity_poly.pdbx_seq_one_letter_code
_entity_poly.pdbx_strand_id
1 'polypeptide(L)'
;MAPLWAQAFLLVTMAMTDVQGTVEKELSPECREFLYMGTPPVGLEDHSLQKICQRYNNKPRYVTLYDTANHVPIYSAYTFKRSDGEKRVDVPWMYEPQLSTVSDTREMQAFPRGYMHRNFEDAQAILDDYTNAVLYERGHLNPDEHQADPDDKASTYTLTNVVPQVREFSAGTWKEQEHVIRKRLNNYCHGTAYVVTGITTSGNMIRRHNIDRVAVPTYLWSAYCCTDYDHNAPYDERYKFPAFAHYALNEKENNQVLELSVKKLEEFLQRSTFVDKNFQIFADDCVPPAFALH
;
A
#
# COMPACT_ATOMS: atom_id res chain seq x y z
N MET A 1 -48.96 -53.12 27.55
CA MET A 1 -48.56 -51.89 28.26
C MET A 1 -47.31 -51.35 27.57
N ALA A 2 -47.44 -50.19 26.92
CA ALA A 2 -46.46 -49.29 26.29
C ALA A 2 -45.29 -49.85 25.45
N PRO A 3 -45.17 -49.50 24.14
CA PRO A 3 -43.90 -49.58 23.42
C PRO A 3 -43.08 -48.30 23.68
N LEU A 4 -41.81 -48.48 24.04
CA LEU A 4 -40.81 -47.42 24.21
C LEU A 4 -40.44 -46.84 22.83
N TRP A 5 -40.76 -45.56 22.61
CA TRP A 5 -40.27 -44.80 21.46
C TRP A 5 -38.84 -44.34 21.75
N ALA A 6 -37.87 -44.88 21.03
CA ALA A 6 -36.51 -44.34 21.01
C ALA A 6 -36.49 -43.10 20.11
N GLN A 7 -36.45 -41.91 20.70
CA GLN A 7 -36.20 -40.67 19.96
C GLN A 7 -34.70 -40.55 19.70
N ALA A 8 -34.31 -40.68 18.43
CA ALA A 8 -32.97 -40.36 17.97
C ALA A 8 -32.83 -38.83 17.87
N PHE A 9 -32.08 -38.22 18.78
CA PHE A 9 -31.67 -36.82 18.67
C PHE A 9 -30.55 -36.70 17.63
N LEU A 10 -30.86 -36.13 16.47
CA LEU A 10 -29.87 -35.65 15.51
C LEU A 10 -29.21 -34.40 16.08
N LEU A 11 -28.01 -34.56 16.63
CA LEU A 11 -27.11 -33.44 16.96
C LEU A 11 -26.59 -32.84 15.65
N VAL A 12 -27.25 -31.78 15.18
CA VAL A 12 -26.71 -30.92 14.12
C VAL A 12 -25.59 -30.10 14.77
N THR A 13 -24.35 -30.52 14.56
CA THR A 13 -23.17 -29.72 14.90
C THR A 13 -23.12 -28.54 13.92
N MET A 14 -23.64 -27.39 14.34
CA MET A 14 -23.36 -26.11 13.69
C MET A 14 -21.86 -25.87 13.83
N ALA A 15 -21.12 -26.01 12.73
CA ALA A 15 -19.73 -25.57 12.66
C ALA A 15 -19.74 -24.04 12.77
N MET A 16 -19.51 -23.53 13.99
CA MET A 16 -19.15 -22.14 14.19
C MET A 16 -17.79 -21.95 13.54
N THR A 17 -17.74 -21.31 12.37
CA THR A 17 -16.49 -20.80 11.84
C THR A 17 -16.06 -19.65 12.74
N ASP A 18 -15.12 -19.93 13.63
CA ASP A 18 -14.39 -18.89 14.36
C ASP A 18 -13.75 -17.95 13.34
N VAL A 19 -14.33 -16.77 13.15
CA VAL A 19 -13.67 -15.67 12.44
C VAL A 19 -12.68 -15.08 13.42
N GLN A 20 -11.50 -15.68 13.49
CA GLN A 20 -10.37 -15.08 14.18
C GLN A 20 -9.90 -13.87 13.37
N GLY A 21 -10.09 -12.67 13.91
CA GLY A 21 -9.42 -11.45 13.47
C GLY A 21 -7.92 -11.53 13.76
N THR A 22 -7.19 -12.31 12.96
CA THR A 22 -5.73 -12.22 12.90
C THR A 22 -5.36 -11.24 11.80
N VAL A 23 -4.42 -10.33 12.08
CA VAL A 23 -3.65 -9.67 11.02
C VAL A 23 -3.20 -10.75 10.04
N GLU A 24 -3.51 -10.56 8.76
CA GLU A 24 -3.45 -11.61 7.73
C GLU A 24 -2.00 -12.11 7.57
N LYS A 25 -1.64 -13.21 8.26
CA LYS A 25 -0.36 -13.91 8.03
C LYS A 25 -0.17 -14.24 6.54
N GLU A 26 -1.29 -14.51 5.87
CA GLU A 26 -1.40 -14.63 4.43
C GLU A 26 -2.55 -13.78 3.90
N LEU A 27 -2.29 -13.03 2.82
CA LEU A 27 -3.31 -12.22 2.16
C LEU A 27 -4.43 -13.10 1.61
N SER A 28 -5.68 -12.70 1.88
CA SER A 28 -6.86 -13.35 1.31
C SER A 28 -6.90 -13.25 -0.23
N PRO A 29 -7.59 -14.19 -0.92
CA PRO A 29 -7.63 -14.22 -2.38
C PRO A 29 -8.09 -12.91 -3.02
N GLU A 30 -9.09 -12.26 -2.42
CA GLU A 30 -9.64 -10.98 -2.90
C GLU A 30 -8.60 -9.85 -2.85
N CYS A 31 -7.72 -9.86 -1.84
CA CYS A 31 -6.68 -8.84 -1.69
C CYS A 31 -5.48 -9.10 -2.61
N ARG A 32 -5.28 -10.35 -3.02
CA ARG A 32 -4.27 -10.71 -4.02
C ARG A 32 -4.61 -10.16 -5.41
N GLU A 33 -5.85 -9.75 -5.67
CA GLU A 33 -6.23 -9.08 -6.93
C GLU A 33 -5.49 -7.75 -7.16
N PHE A 34 -4.94 -7.14 -6.11
CA PHE A 34 -4.13 -5.92 -6.20
C PHE A 34 -2.65 -6.16 -6.49
N LEU A 35 -2.25 -7.43 -6.61
CA LEU A 35 -0.88 -7.86 -6.81
C LEU A 35 -0.73 -8.55 -8.16
N TYR A 36 0.36 -8.27 -8.89
CA TYR A 36 0.62 -8.95 -10.14
C TYR A 36 0.76 -10.45 -9.90
N MET A 37 -0.02 -11.26 -10.63
CA MET A 37 -0.16 -12.71 -10.41
C MET A 37 -0.54 -13.13 -8.99
N GLY A 38 -1.10 -12.23 -8.18
CA GLY A 38 -1.43 -12.50 -6.78
C GLY A 38 -0.23 -12.63 -5.84
N THR A 39 0.95 -12.19 -6.26
CA THR A 39 2.22 -12.37 -5.53
C THR A 39 2.69 -11.02 -4.96
N PRO A 40 2.89 -10.91 -3.63
CA PRO A 40 3.43 -9.69 -3.03
C PRO A 40 4.93 -9.55 -3.33
N PRO A 41 5.51 -8.34 -3.22
CA PRO A 41 6.95 -8.15 -3.20
C PRO A 41 7.62 -9.09 -2.19
N VAL A 42 8.71 -9.75 -2.62
CA VAL A 42 9.48 -10.72 -1.81
C VAL A 42 10.77 -10.09 -1.29
N GLY A 43 11.41 -10.70 -0.28
CA GLY A 43 12.64 -10.18 0.31
C GLY A 43 12.45 -9.08 1.36
N LEU A 44 11.22 -8.95 1.88
CA LEU A 44 10.84 -8.06 2.98
C LEU A 44 10.27 -8.92 4.12
N GLU A 45 11.11 -9.28 5.08
CA GLU A 45 10.73 -10.07 6.25
C GLU A 45 11.29 -9.44 7.51
N ASP A 46 10.39 -8.99 8.40
CA ASP A 46 10.71 -8.59 9.76
C ASP A 46 9.47 -8.80 10.63
N HIS A 47 9.67 -9.12 11.91
CA HIS A 47 8.61 -9.34 12.89
C HIS A 47 7.68 -8.14 13.12
N SER A 48 8.12 -6.92 12.83
CA SER A 48 7.31 -5.69 12.92
C SER A 48 6.43 -5.48 11.69
N LEU A 49 6.68 -6.20 10.59
CA LEU A 49 5.98 -6.01 9.34
C LEU A 49 4.66 -6.77 9.33
N GLN A 50 3.58 -6.05 9.04
CA GLN A 50 2.22 -6.54 8.99
C GLN A 50 1.62 -6.30 7.62
N LYS A 51 1.08 -7.36 7.00
CA LYS A 51 0.32 -7.25 5.75
C LYS A 51 -1.11 -6.84 6.09
N ILE A 52 -1.56 -5.75 5.49
CA ILE A 52 -2.89 -5.20 5.66
C ILE A 52 -3.60 -5.28 4.30
N CYS A 53 -4.71 -6.00 4.26
CA CYS A 53 -5.67 -5.81 3.20
C CYS A 53 -6.57 -4.64 3.56
N GLN A 54 -6.38 -3.52 2.85
CA GLN A 54 -7.08 -2.28 3.12
C GLN A 54 -8.51 -2.41 2.63
N ARG A 55 -9.48 -2.39 3.54
CA ARG A 55 -10.90 -2.49 3.20
C ARG A 55 -11.67 -1.26 3.59
N TYR A 56 -12.57 -0.85 2.69
CA TYR A 56 -13.46 0.29 2.89
C TYR A 56 -14.82 0.00 2.25
N ASN A 57 -15.90 0.24 3.00
CA ASN A 57 -17.27 -0.13 2.63
C ASN A 57 -17.41 -1.63 2.29
N ASN A 58 -16.84 -2.50 3.14
CA ASN A 58 -16.86 -3.97 3.04
C ASN A 58 -16.21 -4.54 1.77
N LYS A 59 -15.37 -3.75 1.10
CA LYS A 59 -14.66 -4.14 -0.12
C LYS A 59 -13.16 -3.95 0.06
N PRO A 60 -12.33 -4.91 -0.39
CA PRO A 60 -10.90 -4.71 -0.44
C PRO A 60 -10.56 -3.68 -1.52
N ARG A 61 -9.56 -2.85 -1.24
CA ARG A 61 -9.20 -1.68 -2.06
C ARG A 61 -7.76 -1.69 -2.53
N TYR A 62 -6.83 -2.11 -1.67
CA TYR A 62 -5.41 -2.27 -1.97
C TYR A 62 -4.72 -3.03 -0.83
N VAL A 63 -3.42 -3.30 -1.00
CA VAL A 63 -2.58 -3.97 0.01
C VAL A 63 -1.53 -3.00 0.52
N THR A 64 -1.26 -3.05 1.82
CA THR A 64 -0.17 -2.32 2.46
C THR A 64 0.69 -3.30 3.22
N LEU A 65 2.02 -3.16 3.13
CA LEU A 65 2.95 -3.72 4.11
C LEU A 65 3.34 -2.62 5.08
N TYR A 66 2.93 -2.77 6.34
CA TYR A 66 3.06 -1.75 7.37
C TYR A 66 4.05 -2.16 8.43
N ASP A 67 4.92 -1.24 8.84
CA ASP A 67 5.87 -1.43 9.95
C ASP A 67 5.26 -0.86 11.24
N THR A 68 4.86 -1.75 12.15
CA THR A 68 4.28 -1.34 13.44
C THR A 68 5.31 -0.79 14.42
N ALA A 69 6.61 -1.03 14.21
CA ALA A 69 7.65 -0.50 15.08
C ALA A 69 8.00 0.95 14.72
N ASN A 70 8.00 1.26 13.42
CA ASN A 70 8.32 2.61 12.90
C ASN A 70 7.08 3.42 12.48
N HIS A 71 5.89 2.87 12.71
CA HIS A 71 4.59 3.45 12.40
C HIS A 71 4.46 4.00 10.98
N VAL A 72 5.00 3.29 9.98
CA VAL A 72 5.04 3.75 8.58
C VAL A 72 4.73 2.60 7.61
N PRO A 73 4.02 2.83 6.50
CA PRO A 73 3.95 1.84 5.44
C PRO A 73 5.28 1.73 4.68
N ILE A 74 5.77 0.49 4.54
CA ILE A 74 6.95 0.18 3.73
C ILE A 74 6.60 0.21 2.24
N TYR A 75 5.43 -0.32 1.88
CA TYR A 75 4.84 -0.15 0.56
C TYR A 75 3.32 -0.20 0.58
N SER A 76 2.70 0.34 -0.46
CA SER A 76 1.32 0.07 -0.85
C SER A 76 1.26 -0.43 -2.29
N ALA A 77 0.48 -1.50 -2.51
CA ALA A 77 0.30 -2.17 -3.78
C ALA A 77 -1.17 -2.13 -4.19
N TYR A 78 -1.45 -1.65 -5.40
CA TYR A 78 -2.80 -1.36 -5.89
C TYR A 78 -2.91 -1.54 -7.41
N THR A 79 -4.15 -1.65 -7.90
CA THR A 79 -4.43 -1.54 -9.34
C THR A 79 -4.77 -0.10 -9.70
N PHE A 80 -4.19 0.43 -10.78
CA PHE A 80 -4.55 1.73 -11.33
C PHE A 80 -5.96 1.72 -11.96
N LYS A 81 -6.78 2.75 -11.73
CA LYS A 81 -8.23 2.75 -12.09
C LYS A 81 -8.64 3.62 -13.29
N ARG A 82 -7.75 3.92 -14.23
CA ARG A 82 -8.04 4.81 -15.38
C ARG A 82 -8.67 6.15 -14.95
N SER A 83 -7.97 6.87 -14.08
CA SER A 83 -8.46 8.06 -13.39
C SER A 83 -8.45 9.33 -14.24
N ASP A 84 -9.45 10.19 -14.07
CA ASP A 84 -9.52 11.54 -14.65
C ASP A 84 -8.51 12.52 -14.02
N GLY A 85 -8.00 12.20 -12.83
CA GLY A 85 -7.05 12.98 -12.05
C GLY A 85 -7.71 13.94 -11.07
N GLU A 86 -9.04 13.94 -10.94
CA GLU A 86 -9.72 14.68 -9.89
C GLU A 86 -9.38 14.07 -8.53
N LYS A 87 -9.22 14.90 -7.50
CA LYS A 87 -8.96 14.46 -6.12
C LYS A 87 -10.17 14.78 -5.25
N ARG A 88 -10.41 13.98 -4.22
CA ARG A 88 -11.44 14.27 -3.22
C ARG A 88 -10.98 15.37 -2.26
N VAL A 89 -11.92 16.23 -1.89
CA VAL A 89 -11.64 17.39 -1.04
C VAL A 89 -12.08 17.18 0.42
N ASP A 90 -12.94 16.20 0.72
CA ASP A 90 -13.56 16.05 2.05
C ASP A 90 -13.66 14.60 2.52
N VAL A 91 -12.52 13.93 2.74
CA VAL A 91 -12.48 12.58 3.34
C VAL A 91 -11.84 12.66 4.72
N PRO A 92 -12.49 12.14 5.78
CA PRO A 92 -11.87 12.10 7.10
C PRO A 92 -10.67 11.15 7.09
N TRP A 93 -9.64 11.48 7.86
CA TRP A 93 -8.51 10.57 8.07
C TRP A 93 -8.95 9.33 8.86
N MET A 94 -8.43 8.18 8.45
CA MET A 94 -8.78 6.88 8.99
C MET A 94 -7.58 6.15 9.60
N TYR A 95 -7.90 5.15 10.42
CA TYR A 95 -6.96 4.23 11.06
C TYR A 95 -7.38 2.78 10.78
N GLU A 96 -6.46 1.85 11.07
CA GLU A 96 -6.71 0.41 10.93
C GLU A 96 -6.99 -0.23 12.30
N PRO A 97 -8.25 -0.57 12.62
CA PRO A 97 -8.58 -1.20 13.91
C PRO A 97 -7.84 -2.52 14.14
N GLN A 98 -7.62 -3.27 13.05
CA GLN A 98 -6.97 -4.59 13.07
C GLN A 98 -5.50 -4.57 13.55
N LEU A 99 -4.84 -3.41 13.62
CA LEU A 99 -3.46 -3.30 14.13
C LEU A 99 -3.37 -3.19 15.66
N SER A 100 -4.42 -2.71 16.33
CA SER A 100 -4.32 -2.13 17.68
C SER A 100 -5.26 -2.76 18.70
N THR A 101 -6.39 -3.27 18.22
CA THR A 101 -7.38 -3.95 19.04
C THR A 101 -7.67 -5.29 18.42
N VAL A 102 -7.94 -6.31 19.24
CA VAL A 102 -8.49 -7.60 18.78
C VAL A 102 -9.97 -7.43 18.37
N SER A 103 -10.32 -6.26 17.83
CA SER A 103 -11.65 -5.90 17.33
C SER A 103 -11.76 -6.42 15.90
N ASP A 104 -12.77 -7.26 15.66
CA ASP A 104 -12.93 -8.15 14.49
C ASP A 104 -13.11 -7.44 13.13
N THR A 105 -13.17 -6.10 13.07
CA THR A 105 -13.44 -5.40 11.83
C THR A 105 -12.17 -5.20 11.02
N ARG A 106 -12.08 -5.83 9.86
CA ARG A 106 -11.04 -5.60 8.84
C ARG A 106 -11.24 -4.31 8.03
N GLU A 107 -12.18 -3.47 8.44
CA GLU A 107 -12.55 -2.22 7.76
C GLU A 107 -11.84 -1.04 8.41
N MET A 108 -11.25 -0.18 7.58
CA MET A 108 -10.68 1.08 8.05
C MET A 108 -11.78 2.00 8.59
N GLN A 109 -11.45 2.79 9.61
CA GLN A 109 -12.43 3.63 10.31
C GLN A 109 -11.92 5.06 10.47
N ALA A 110 -12.83 6.03 10.40
CA ALA A 110 -12.50 7.42 10.70
C ALA A 110 -12.02 7.57 12.15
N PHE A 111 -11.01 8.41 12.37
CA PHE A 111 -10.55 8.72 13.72
C PHE A 111 -11.71 9.28 14.57
N PRO A 112 -11.93 8.76 15.80
CA PRO A 112 -12.98 9.28 16.67
C PRO A 112 -12.66 10.72 17.09
N ARG A 113 -13.68 11.57 17.25
CA ARG A 113 -13.54 12.97 17.69
C ARG A 113 -13.23 13.14 19.19
N GLY A 114 -12.70 12.10 19.85
CA GLY A 114 -12.53 12.03 21.30
C GLY A 114 -11.34 11.18 21.72
N TYR A 115 -11.32 10.74 22.99
CA TYR A 115 -10.19 9.99 23.55
C TYR A 115 -9.97 8.66 22.81
N MET A 116 -8.78 8.47 22.24
CA MET A 116 -8.31 7.19 21.72
C MET A 116 -7.68 6.38 22.85
N HIS A 117 -8.02 5.09 22.95
CA HIS A 117 -7.36 4.19 23.89
C HIS A 117 -5.85 4.08 23.56
N ARG A 118 -5.00 4.06 24.59
CA ARG A 118 -3.52 4.08 24.42
C ARG A 118 -2.97 3.00 23.48
N ASN A 119 -3.62 1.81 23.42
CA ASN A 119 -3.20 0.71 22.55
C ASN A 119 -3.19 1.07 21.05
N PHE A 120 -3.92 2.10 20.61
CA PHE A 120 -3.89 2.59 19.23
C PHE A 120 -2.56 3.21 18.85
N GLU A 121 -1.99 3.99 19.77
CA GLU A 121 -0.76 4.75 19.53
C GLU A 121 0.48 3.85 19.51
N ASP A 122 0.43 2.68 20.14
CA ASP A 122 1.56 1.75 20.17
C ASP A 122 1.71 1.00 18.85
N ALA A 123 0.60 0.76 18.13
CA ALA A 123 0.59 -0.09 16.94
C ALA A 123 0.66 0.65 15.60
N GLN A 124 0.24 1.92 15.56
CA GLN A 124 0.19 2.71 14.33
C GLN A 124 0.33 4.22 14.61
N ALA A 125 0.58 4.97 13.55
CA ALA A 125 0.59 6.43 13.58
C ALA A 125 -0.82 6.98 13.87
N ILE A 126 -0.88 8.06 14.64
CA ILE A 126 -2.11 8.83 14.86
C ILE A 126 -1.96 10.27 14.37
N LEU A 127 -3.08 10.99 14.24
CA LEU A 127 -3.07 12.38 13.74
C LEU A 127 -2.15 13.29 14.57
N ASP A 128 -2.11 13.11 15.89
CA ASP A 128 -1.27 13.90 16.78
C ASP A 128 0.23 13.72 16.55
N ASP A 129 0.65 12.60 15.92
CA ASP A 129 2.06 12.41 15.53
C ASP A 129 2.49 13.42 14.46
N TYR A 130 1.55 13.95 13.66
CA TYR A 130 1.83 14.91 12.59
C TYR A 130 1.55 16.37 12.97
N THR A 131 0.87 16.65 14.10
CA THR A 131 0.41 18.01 14.44
C THR A 131 1.54 19.05 14.52
N ASN A 132 2.72 18.66 15.01
CA ASN A 132 3.87 19.56 15.11
C ASN A 132 4.94 19.33 14.02
N ALA A 133 4.65 18.49 13.03
CA ALA A 133 5.56 18.10 11.97
C ALA A 133 5.47 19.06 10.77
N VAL A 134 5.62 20.37 11.00
CA VAL A 134 5.33 21.44 10.02
C VAL A 134 6.13 21.40 8.72
N LEU A 135 7.22 20.63 8.67
CA LEU A 135 8.05 20.45 7.47
C LEU A 135 7.47 19.39 6.51
N TYR A 136 6.55 18.56 7.00
CA TYR A 136 6.07 17.39 6.31
C TYR A 136 4.59 17.51 5.95
N GLU A 137 4.27 17.03 4.77
CA GLU A 137 2.92 16.69 4.35
C GLU A 137 2.67 15.19 4.59
N ARG A 138 1.37 14.85 4.69
CA ARG A 138 0.90 13.48 4.71
C ARG A 138 0.83 12.96 3.27
N GLY A 139 1.94 12.41 2.80
CA GLY A 139 2.10 11.91 1.44
C GLY A 139 1.56 10.49 1.28
N HIS A 140 0.70 10.28 0.28
CA HIS A 140 0.10 8.98 0.02
C HIS A 140 1.06 8.07 -0.75
N LEU A 141 1.09 6.77 -0.44
CA LEU A 141 1.78 5.78 -1.28
C LEU A 141 0.86 5.24 -2.40
N ASN A 142 -0.40 4.96 -2.08
CA ASN A 142 -1.48 4.84 -3.06
C ASN A 142 -2.19 6.20 -3.18
N PRO A 143 -1.91 7.01 -4.23
CA PRO A 143 -2.46 8.34 -4.35
C PRO A 143 -3.91 8.32 -4.85
N ASP A 144 -4.74 9.22 -4.32
CA ASP A 144 -6.12 9.46 -4.78
C ASP A 144 -6.18 9.65 -6.31
N GLU A 145 -5.19 10.34 -6.88
CA GLU A 145 -5.13 10.62 -8.32
C GLU A 145 -5.11 9.37 -9.20
N HIS A 146 -4.68 8.22 -8.68
CA HIS A 146 -4.65 6.95 -9.41
C HIS A 146 -5.94 6.14 -9.29
N GLN A 147 -6.84 6.55 -8.39
CA GLN A 147 -8.13 5.93 -8.16
C GLN A 147 -9.23 6.68 -8.92
N ALA A 148 -10.32 6.00 -9.27
CA ALA A 148 -11.42 6.60 -10.05
C ALA A 148 -12.75 6.58 -9.29
N ASP A 149 -13.09 5.45 -8.67
CA ASP A 149 -14.33 5.35 -7.89
C ASP A 149 -14.25 6.20 -6.61
N PRO A 150 -15.32 6.94 -6.27
CA PRO A 150 -15.55 7.51 -4.96
C PRO A 150 -14.94 6.80 -3.75
N ASP A 151 -15.26 5.53 -3.56
CA ASP A 151 -14.85 4.79 -2.39
C ASP A 151 -13.38 4.34 -2.49
N ASP A 152 -12.89 4.05 -3.70
CA ASP A 152 -11.47 3.78 -3.92
C ASP A 152 -10.62 5.01 -3.54
N LYS A 153 -11.06 6.20 -3.96
CA LYS A 153 -10.44 7.47 -3.57
C LYS A 153 -10.50 7.71 -2.07
N ALA A 154 -11.66 7.49 -1.43
CA ALA A 154 -11.78 7.66 0.01
C ALA A 154 -10.86 6.72 0.79
N SER A 155 -10.70 5.48 0.32
CA SER A 155 -9.88 4.47 0.99
C SER A 155 -8.39 4.81 1.06
N THR A 156 -7.90 5.79 0.27
CA THR A 156 -6.50 6.22 0.34
C THR A 156 -6.20 7.04 1.59
N TYR A 157 -7.21 7.61 2.25
CA TYR A 157 -7.08 8.53 3.39
C TYR A 157 -6.96 7.81 4.75
N THR A 158 -6.18 6.72 4.81
CA THR A 158 -5.79 6.04 6.06
C THR A 158 -4.33 6.31 6.37
N LEU A 159 -3.95 6.47 7.64
CA LEU A 159 -2.55 6.74 8.00
C LEU A 159 -1.61 5.56 7.73
N THR A 160 -2.15 4.37 7.54
CA THR A 160 -1.38 3.21 7.06
C THR A 160 -1.07 3.26 5.57
N ASN A 161 -1.52 4.28 4.84
CA ASN A 161 -1.14 4.54 3.43
C ASN A 161 -0.30 5.83 3.30
N VAL A 162 0.10 6.44 4.42
CA VAL A 162 0.73 7.75 4.44
C VAL A 162 2.13 7.70 5.03
N VAL A 163 3.02 8.50 4.43
CA VAL A 163 4.37 8.75 4.93
C VAL A 163 4.63 10.25 5.04
N PRO A 164 5.52 10.70 5.95
CA PRO A 164 5.98 12.08 5.96
C PRO A 164 6.74 12.44 4.68
N GLN A 165 6.17 13.29 3.82
CA GLN A 165 6.87 13.83 2.65
C GLN A 165 7.28 15.27 2.91
N VAL A 166 8.51 15.66 2.55
CA VAL A 166 8.92 17.07 2.60
C VAL A 166 8.01 17.89 1.69
N ARG A 167 7.54 19.05 2.18
CA ARG A 167 6.55 19.91 1.50
C ARG A 167 6.87 20.19 0.04
N GLU A 168 8.08 20.67 -0.24
CA GLU A 168 8.53 21.01 -1.59
C GLU A 168 8.59 19.79 -2.51
N PHE A 169 9.00 18.64 -1.98
CA PHE A 169 9.00 17.37 -2.70
C PHE A 169 7.58 16.89 -3.03
N SER A 170 6.70 16.90 -2.02
CA SER A 170 5.30 16.44 -2.14
C SER A 170 4.50 17.29 -3.12
N ALA A 171 4.54 18.62 -2.98
CA ALA A 171 3.76 19.53 -3.80
C ALA A 171 4.36 19.76 -5.20
N GLY A 172 5.65 19.48 -5.37
CA GLY A 172 6.39 19.63 -6.62
C GLY A 172 6.62 18.30 -7.31
N THR A 173 7.87 17.83 -7.29
CA THR A 173 8.37 16.76 -8.15
C THR A 173 7.60 15.45 -8.00
N TRP A 174 7.23 15.05 -6.78
CA TRP A 174 6.51 13.79 -6.57
C TRP A 174 5.10 13.84 -7.16
N LYS A 175 4.35 14.91 -6.89
CA LYS A 175 3.01 15.11 -7.46
C LYS A 175 3.02 15.18 -8.99
N GLU A 176 4.02 15.86 -9.57
CA GLU A 176 4.17 15.89 -11.02
C GLU A 176 4.39 14.49 -11.59
N GLN A 177 5.19 13.67 -10.91
CA GLN A 177 5.47 12.31 -11.34
C GLN A 177 4.26 11.37 -11.19
N GLU A 178 3.49 11.46 -10.11
CA GLU A 178 2.19 10.76 -9.98
C GLU A 178 1.30 11.07 -11.19
N HIS A 179 1.20 12.35 -11.57
CA HIS A 179 0.43 12.76 -12.73
C HIS A 179 0.97 12.23 -14.07
N VAL A 180 2.30 12.16 -14.24
CA VAL A 180 2.95 11.55 -15.41
C VAL A 180 2.61 10.07 -15.52
N ILE A 181 2.69 9.32 -14.42
CA ILE A 181 2.34 7.90 -14.39
C ILE A 181 0.85 7.71 -14.70
N ARG A 182 -0.04 8.52 -14.13
CA ARG A 182 -1.47 8.49 -14.47
C ARG A 182 -1.72 8.65 -15.96
N LYS A 183 -1.10 9.67 -16.59
CA LYS A 183 -1.24 9.90 -18.04
C LYS A 183 -0.70 8.73 -18.87
N ARG A 184 0.48 8.20 -18.50
CA ARG A 184 1.10 7.07 -19.19
C ARG A 184 0.21 5.83 -19.15
N LEU A 185 -0.26 5.45 -17.97
CA LEU A 185 -1.09 4.26 -17.79
C LEU A 185 -2.48 4.44 -18.41
N ASN A 186 -3.08 5.65 -18.34
CA ASN A 186 -4.34 5.93 -19.04
C ASN A 186 -4.23 5.74 -20.55
N ASN A 187 -3.15 6.26 -21.14
CA ASN A 187 -3.04 6.34 -22.59
C ASN A 187 -2.54 5.04 -23.22
N TYR A 188 -1.68 4.29 -22.52
CA TYR A 188 -0.94 3.18 -23.14
C TYR A 188 -1.12 1.84 -22.45
N CYS A 189 -1.72 1.75 -21.26
CA CYS A 189 -2.05 0.46 -20.64
C CYS A 189 -3.49 0.04 -21.00
N HIS A 190 -3.61 -1.05 -21.77
CA HIS A 190 -4.89 -1.60 -22.19
C HIS A 190 -5.49 -2.56 -21.15
N GLY A 191 -4.65 -3.31 -20.43
CA GLY A 191 -5.04 -4.22 -19.38
C GLY A 191 -5.06 -3.59 -17.98
N THR A 192 -4.85 -4.44 -16.97
CA THR A 192 -4.72 -4.00 -15.57
C THR A 192 -3.27 -3.59 -15.31
N ALA A 193 -3.06 -2.36 -14.86
CA ALA A 193 -1.76 -1.94 -14.34
C ALA A 193 -1.71 -2.15 -12.82
N TYR A 194 -0.75 -2.95 -12.38
CA TYR A 194 -0.39 -3.15 -10.98
C TYR A 194 0.70 -2.15 -10.61
N VAL A 195 0.55 -1.46 -9.49
CA VAL A 195 1.52 -0.45 -9.05
C VAL A 195 1.91 -0.75 -7.61
N VAL A 196 3.21 -0.67 -7.32
CA VAL A 196 3.76 -0.75 -5.97
C VAL A 196 4.55 0.52 -5.72
N THR A 197 4.15 1.27 -4.71
CA THR A 197 4.84 2.47 -4.24
C THR A 197 5.34 2.23 -2.82
N GLY A 198 6.60 2.50 -2.57
CA GLY A 198 7.21 2.27 -1.27
C GLY A 198 8.27 3.28 -0.91
N ILE A 199 8.92 3.02 0.22
CA ILE A 199 9.90 3.91 0.82
C ILE A 199 11.22 3.20 1.16
N THR A 200 12.25 3.99 1.43
CA THR A 200 13.41 3.58 2.21
C THR A 200 13.59 4.53 3.38
N THR A 201 14.23 4.07 4.46
CA THR A 201 14.42 4.86 5.68
C THR A 201 15.87 4.81 6.13
N SER A 202 16.41 5.94 6.62
CA SER A 202 17.76 6.06 7.18
C SER A 202 17.77 6.29 8.70
N GLY A 203 16.65 6.05 9.38
CA GLY A 203 16.50 6.21 10.84
C GLY A 203 16.05 7.60 11.31
N ASN A 204 15.71 8.50 10.39
CA ASN A 204 15.08 9.78 10.74
C ASN A 204 13.64 9.52 11.23
N MET A 205 13.24 10.17 12.33
CA MET A 205 11.93 9.96 12.97
C MET A 205 11.27 11.30 13.29
N ILE A 206 9.96 11.39 13.10
CA ILE A 206 9.13 12.42 13.73
C ILE A 206 9.03 12.09 15.22
N ARG A 207 9.26 13.11 16.05
CA ARG A 207 9.16 13.00 17.51
C ARG A 207 7.91 13.67 18.05
N ARG A 208 7.19 12.96 18.90
CA ARG A 208 6.09 13.51 19.71
C ARG A 208 6.44 13.37 21.18
N HIS A 209 6.46 14.49 21.90
CA HIS A 209 6.88 14.52 23.31
C HIS A 209 8.26 13.87 23.55
N ASN A 210 9.23 14.12 22.65
CA ASN A 210 10.59 13.53 22.66
C ASN A 210 10.65 12.00 22.50
N ILE A 211 9.59 11.36 22.06
CA ILE A 211 9.55 9.94 21.73
C ILE A 211 9.52 9.81 20.21
N ASP A 212 10.34 8.92 19.65
CA ASP A 212 10.30 8.59 18.23
C ASP A 212 8.97 7.89 17.89
N ARG A 213 8.28 8.37 16.85
CA ARG A 213 6.94 7.89 16.49
C ARG A 213 6.92 7.37 15.07
N VAL A 214 7.06 8.26 14.10
CA VAL A 214 6.87 7.93 12.68
C VAL A 214 8.18 8.07 11.94
N ALA A 215 8.62 7.01 11.26
CA ALA A 215 9.80 7.10 10.41
C ALA A 215 9.60 8.04 9.22
N VAL A 216 10.62 8.84 8.95
CA VAL A 216 10.69 9.75 7.81
C VAL A 216 11.44 9.03 6.68
N PRO A 217 10.81 8.82 5.51
CA PRO A 217 11.47 8.25 4.34
C PRO A 217 12.68 9.07 3.91
N THR A 218 13.74 8.38 3.50
CA THR A 218 14.87 8.96 2.77
C THR A 218 14.53 9.06 1.28
N TYR A 219 14.04 7.97 0.69
CA TYR A 219 13.60 7.93 -0.70
C TYR A 219 12.16 7.43 -0.78
N LEU A 220 11.43 7.93 -1.77
CA LEU A 220 10.20 7.32 -2.26
C LEU A 220 10.49 6.68 -3.60
N TRP A 221 9.88 5.52 -3.85
CA TRP A 221 9.98 4.80 -5.11
C TRP A 221 8.61 4.28 -5.53
N SER A 222 8.40 4.13 -6.83
CA SER A 222 7.21 3.50 -7.37
C SER A 222 7.55 2.74 -8.64
N ALA A 223 6.94 1.59 -8.80
CA ALA A 223 7.06 0.74 -9.98
C ALA A 223 5.68 0.28 -10.43
N TYR A 224 5.51 0.11 -11.74
CA TYR A 224 4.27 -0.42 -12.31
C TYR A 224 4.55 -1.59 -13.25
N CYS A 225 3.53 -2.42 -13.42
CA CYS A 225 3.50 -3.57 -14.30
C CYS A 225 2.16 -3.57 -15.08
N CYS A 226 2.23 -3.48 -16.40
CA CYS A 226 1.10 -3.60 -17.32
C CYS A 226 1.52 -4.42 -18.55
N THR A 227 1.11 -5.69 -18.58
CA THR A 227 1.51 -6.65 -19.61
C THR A 227 0.75 -6.50 -20.93
N ASP A 228 -0.43 -5.87 -20.90
CA ASP A 228 -1.25 -5.58 -22.07
C ASP A 228 -1.27 -4.07 -22.32
N TYR A 229 -0.47 -3.63 -23.30
CA TYR A 229 -0.19 -2.22 -23.56
C TYR A 229 -0.13 -1.92 -25.06
N ASP A 230 -0.19 -0.64 -25.42
CA ASP A 230 -0.14 -0.21 -26.81
C ASP A 230 1.27 -0.36 -27.41
N HIS A 231 1.44 -1.36 -28.27
CA HIS A 231 2.69 -1.58 -29.01
C HIS A 231 2.98 -0.52 -30.09
N ASN A 232 2.01 0.34 -30.41
CA ASN A 232 2.18 1.47 -31.33
C ASN A 232 2.49 2.79 -30.61
N ALA A 233 2.60 2.78 -29.26
CA ALA A 233 2.98 3.95 -28.49
C ALA A 233 4.30 4.56 -29.01
N PRO A 234 4.48 5.90 -28.90
CA PRO A 234 5.75 6.55 -29.21
C PRO A 234 6.91 5.86 -28.49
N TYR A 235 8.08 5.81 -29.12
CA TYR A 235 9.23 5.08 -28.58
C TYR A 235 9.51 5.43 -27.12
N ASP A 236 9.47 6.73 -26.79
CA ASP A 236 9.76 7.27 -25.45
C ASP A 236 8.82 6.79 -24.34
N GLU A 237 7.64 6.28 -24.71
CA GLU A 237 6.68 5.65 -23.79
C GLU A 237 6.78 4.13 -23.90
N ARG A 238 6.88 3.60 -25.12
CA ARG A 238 6.88 2.16 -25.39
C ARG A 238 8.01 1.39 -24.71
N TYR A 239 9.21 1.97 -24.59
CA TYR A 239 10.34 1.30 -23.92
C TYR A 239 10.13 1.16 -22.40
N LYS A 240 9.16 1.87 -21.83
CA LYS A 240 8.80 1.84 -20.40
C LYS A 240 7.70 0.80 -20.10
N PHE A 241 7.28 0.02 -21.10
CA PHE A 241 6.35 -1.09 -20.91
C PHE A 241 7.05 -2.43 -21.21
N PRO A 242 6.65 -3.54 -20.55
CA PRO A 242 5.47 -3.68 -19.68
C PRO A 242 5.67 -3.15 -18.25
N ALA A 243 6.92 -2.92 -17.81
CA ALA A 243 7.20 -2.48 -16.46
C ALA A 243 8.32 -1.44 -16.40
N PHE A 244 8.17 -0.47 -15.50
CA PHE A 244 9.15 0.56 -15.25
C PHE A 244 9.01 1.13 -13.85
N ALA A 245 10.03 1.85 -13.42
CA ALA A 245 10.15 2.34 -12.07
C ALA A 245 10.71 3.76 -12.03
N HIS A 246 10.50 4.40 -10.90
CA HIS A 246 11.15 5.64 -10.56
C HIS A 246 11.38 5.76 -9.06
N TYR A 247 12.36 6.57 -8.66
CA TYR A 247 12.53 6.98 -7.26
C TYR A 247 13.04 8.41 -7.18
N ALA A 248 12.87 9.02 -6.01
CA ALA A 248 13.32 10.37 -5.72
C ALA A 248 13.66 10.53 -4.23
N LEU A 249 14.57 11.46 -3.94
CA LEU A 249 14.98 11.81 -2.59
C LEU A 249 13.90 12.66 -1.91
N ASN A 250 13.47 12.29 -0.71
CA ASN A 250 12.46 13.00 0.08
C ASN A 250 13.05 14.23 0.79
N GLU A 251 13.55 15.17 0.00
CA GLU A 251 14.26 16.35 0.48
C GLU A 251 13.77 17.62 -0.22
N LYS A 252 14.14 18.77 0.34
CA LYS A 252 13.79 20.07 -0.23
C LYS A 252 14.52 20.33 -1.56
N GLU A 253 15.77 19.90 -1.64
CA GLU A 253 16.66 20.10 -2.79
C GLU A 253 17.20 18.74 -3.25
N ASN A 254 17.69 18.68 -4.50
CA ASN A 254 18.22 17.44 -5.10
C ASN A 254 17.22 16.28 -5.10
N ASN A 255 15.94 16.61 -5.20
CA ASN A 255 14.80 15.69 -5.15
C ASN A 255 14.28 15.31 -6.54
N GLN A 256 15.14 15.37 -7.56
CA GLN A 256 14.73 15.04 -8.92
C GLN A 256 14.33 13.57 -9.02
N VAL A 257 13.31 13.30 -9.85
CA VAL A 257 12.88 11.94 -10.14
C VAL A 257 13.86 11.28 -11.11
N LEU A 258 14.30 10.08 -10.73
CA LEU A 258 15.10 9.20 -11.58
C LEU A 258 14.22 8.07 -12.08
N GLU A 259 14.03 8.00 -13.39
CA GLU A 259 13.29 6.96 -14.10
C GLU A 259 14.24 5.84 -14.58
N LEU A 260 13.85 4.58 -14.39
CA LEU A 260 14.70 3.41 -14.58
C LEU A 260 13.90 2.11 -14.72
N SER A 261 14.54 1.03 -15.14
CA SER A 261 13.92 -0.29 -15.14
C SER A 261 13.67 -0.79 -13.71
N VAL A 262 12.66 -1.66 -13.53
CA VAL A 262 12.34 -2.30 -12.24
C VAL A 262 13.56 -2.99 -11.63
N LYS A 263 14.30 -3.76 -12.43
CA LYS A 263 15.53 -4.42 -11.99
C LYS A 263 16.58 -3.46 -11.43
N LYS A 264 16.79 -2.30 -12.05
CA LYS A 264 17.72 -1.29 -11.54
C LYS A 264 17.20 -0.65 -10.24
N LEU A 265 15.89 -0.55 -10.07
CA LEU A 265 15.29 -0.10 -8.80
C LEU A 265 15.54 -1.15 -7.71
N GLU A 266 15.34 -2.44 -7.98
CA GLU A 266 15.63 -3.52 -7.04
C GLU A 266 17.11 -3.51 -6.62
N GLU A 267 18.05 -3.38 -7.56
CA GLU A 267 19.49 -3.22 -7.28
C GLU A 267 19.80 -1.97 -6.44
N PHE A 268 19.04 -0.88 -6.62
CA PHE A 268 19.16 0.31 -5.78
C PHE A 268 18.63 0.04 -4.36
N LEU A 269 17.48 -0.60 -4.23
CA LEU A 269 16.85 -0.91 -2.93
C LEU A 269 17.71 -1.88 -2.12
N GLN A 270 18.26 -2.92 -2.75
CA GLN A 270 19.21 -3.86 -2.11
C GLN A 270 20.46 -3.19 -1.54
N ARG A 271 20.84 -2.01 -2.04
CA ARG A 271 22.00 -1.24 -1.53
C ARG A 271 21.62 -0.16 -0.52
N SER A 272 20.38 0.31 -0.53
CA SER A 272 19.94 1.51 0.19
C SER A 272 18.95 1.23 1.32
N THR A 273 18.42 0.01 1.43
CA THR A 273 17.52 -0.42 2.50
C THR A 273 17.81 -1.86 2.93
N PHE A 274 17.21 -2.29 4.04
CA PHE A 274 17.28 -3.67 4.54
C PHE A 274 16.27 -4.54 3.80
N VAL A 275 16.59 -4.90 2.55
CA VAL A 275 15.88 -5.93 1.79
C VAL A 275 16.83 -7.11 1.54
N ASP A 276 16.27 -8.31 1.38
CA ASP A 276 17.04 -9.50 1.03
C ASP A 276 17.65 -9.35 -0.38
N LYS A 277 18.72 -10.09 -0.65
CA LYS A 277 19.35 -10.20 -1.98
C LYS A 277 18.39 -10.75 -3.04
N ASN A 278 17.35 -11.48 -2.64
CA ASN A 278 16.30 -11.96 -3.52
C ASN A 278 15.12 -10.98 -3.67
N PHE A 279 15.25 -9.72 -3.22
CA PHE A 279 14.19 -8.73 -3.33
C PHE A 279 13.70 -8.55 -4.76
N GLN A 280 12.39 -8.71 -4.95
CA GLN A 280 11.72 -8.58 -6.24
C GLN A 280 10.34 -7.93 -6.04
N ILE A 281 10.03 -6.93 -6.86
CA ILE A 281 8.80 -6.14 -6.73
C ILE A 281 7.60 -6.83 -7.38
N PHE A 282 7.79 -7.39 -8.57
CA PHE A 282 6.76 -8.11 -9.33
C PHE A 282 7.20 -9.54 -9.61
N ALA A 283 6.29 -10.50 -9.48
CA ALA A 283 6.58 -11.87 -9.88
C ALA A 283 7.11 -11.93 -11.32
N ASP A 284 8.17 -12.72 -11.52
CA ASP A 284 8.84 -12.93 -12.80
C ASP A 284 9.17 -11.62 -13.55
N ASP A 285 9.52 -10.55 -12.82
CA ASP A 285 9.86 -9.23 -13.38
C ASP A 285 8.78 -8.63 -14.29
N CYS A 286 7.50 -8.94 -14.05
CA CYS A 286 6.39 -8.55 -14.92
C CYS A 286 6.49 -9.14 -16.35
N VAL A 287 7.18 -10.27 -16.52
CA VAL A 287 7.20 -11.00 -17.79
C VAL A 287 5.92 -11.83 -17.90
N PRO A 288 5.14 -11.75 -19.01
CA PRO A 288 3.96 -12.58 -19.20
C PRO A 288 4.34 -14.06 -19.34
N PRO A 289 3.53 -15.02 -18.85
CA PRO A 289 3.84 -16.45 -18.89
C PRO A 289 4.12 -17.00 -20.29
N ALA A 290 3.52 -16.41 -21.32
CA ALA A 290 3.74 -16.80 -22.72
C ALA A 290 5.17 -16.54 -23.23
N PHE A 291 5.95 -15.72 -22.52
CA PHE A 291 7.34 -15.39 -22.86
C PHE A 291 8.37 -16.00 -21.89
N ALA A 292 7.93 -16.71 -20.84
CA ALA A 292 8.81 -17.36 -19.85
C ALA A 292 9.39 -18.71 -20.33
N LEU A 293 9.06 -19.14 -21.55
CA LEU A 293 9.50 -20.41 -22.15
C LEU A 293 10.29 -20.19 -23.46
N HIS A 294 11.24 -19.25 -23.48
CA HIS A 294 12.27 -19.16 -24.51
C HIS A 294 13.62 -18.71 -23.96
#